data_AF-L9Z4G9-F1
#
_entry.id   AF-L9Z4G9-F1
#
_cell.length_a   1.000
_cell.length_b   1.000
_cell.length_c   1.000
_cell.angle_alpha   90.00
_cell.angle_beta   90.00
_cell.angle_gamma   90.00
#
_symmetry.space_group_name_H-M   'P 1'
#
loop_
_entity.id
_entity.type
_entity.pdbx_description
1 polymer ?
#
loop_
_entity_poly.entity_id
_entity_poly.type
_entity_poly.pdbx_seq_one_letter_code
_entity_poly.pdbx_strand_id
1 'polypeptide(L)'
;MLRDEESKYENKARITIINSHYENETTTFEFTARAENGTVIYEDTWEVTKSHSFTSDPIPDEVRTIEYRTDDGANGVVSIPAEPECPPHPSVSRKIDLYYGDKREMTYREIVPNCD
;
A
#
# COMPACT_ATOMS: atom_id res chain seq x y z
N MET A 1 25.02 -20.13 -11.24
CA MET A 1 23.93 -19.24 -11.69
C MET A 1 22.72 -19.46 -10.81
N LEU A 2 22.82 -19.08 -9.53
CA LEU A 2 21.76 -19.27 -8.52
C LEU A 2 21.48 -17.98 -7.72
N ARG A 3 22.17 -16.87 -8.03
CA ARG A 3 22.04 -15.61 -7.27
C ARG A 3 20.93 -14.70 -7.78
N ASP A 4 20.46 -14.92 -9.02
CA ASP A 4 19.49 -14.02 -9.66
C ASP A 4 18.03 -14.35 -9.28
N GLU A 5 17.76 -15.49 -8.64
CA GLU A 5 16.40 -15.84 -8.19
C GLU A 5 16.12 -15.51 -6.72
N GLU A 6 17.15 -15.34 -5.87
CA GLU A 6 16.99 -14.91 -4.47
C GLU A 6 16.69 -13.41 -4.35
N SER A 7 17.20 -12.59 -5.28
CA SER A 7 16.93 -11.13 -5.31
C SER A 7 15.45 -10.78 -5.53
N LYS A 8 14.64 -11.69 -6.09
CA LYS A 8 13.19 -11.49 -6.27
C LYS A 8 12.40 -11.45 -4.94
N TYR A 9 13.03 -11.71 -3.79
CA TYR A 9 12.33 -11.81 -2.51
C TYR A 9 12.78 -10.82 -1.43
N GLU A 10 13.90 -10.12 -1.61
CA GLU A 10 14.48 -9.27 -0.56
C GLU A 10 13.80 -7.90 -0.42
N ASN A 11 13.28 -7.34 -1.52
CA ASN A 11 12.71 -5.99 -1.57
C ASN A 11 11.23 -5.99 -1.90
N LYS A 12 10.43 -6.52 -0.97
CA LYS A 12 8.98 -6.68 -1.14
C LYS A 12 8.22 -5.74 -0.22
N ALA A 13 7.36 -4.90 -0.81
CA ALA A 13 6.33 -4.18 -0.08
C ALA A 13 5.02 -4.97 -0.06
N ARG A 14 4.16 -4.66 0.91
CA ARG A 14 2.76 -5.09 0.94
C ARG A 14 1.88 -3.89 1.25
N ILE A 15 0.84 -3.70 0.46
CA ILE A 15 -0.15 -2.65 0.68
C ILE A 15 -1.27 -3.27 1.52
N THR A 16 -1.63 -2.64 2.63
CA THR A 16 -2.77 -3.03 3.45
C THR A 16 -3.79 -1.89 3.46
N ILE A 17 -5.05 -2.20 3.23
CA ILE A 17 -6.14 -1.21 3.28
C ILE A 17 -7.02 -1.47 4.46
N ILE A 18 -7.28 -0.41 5.22
CA ILE A 18 -8.12 -0.42 6.39
C ILE A 18 -9.28 0.52 6.11
N ASN A 19 -10.45 -0.06 5.81
CA ASN A 19 -11.67 0.71 5.64
C ASN A 19 -12.29 1.00 7.02
N SER A 20 -12.33 2.29 7.38
CA SER A 20 -13.00 2.76 8.60
C SER A 20 -14.32 3.50 8.32
N HIS A 21 -14.65 3.75 7.05
CA HIS A 21 -15.79 4.53 6.61
C HIS A 21 -17.05 3.64 6.47
N TYR A 22 -18.12 4.01 7.19
CA TYR A 22 -19.48 3.42 7.22
C TYR A 22 -19.70 2.04 7.86
N GLU A 23 -20.65 1.95 8.81
CA GLU A 23 -20.90 0.77 9.68
C GLU A 23 -21.31 -0.52 8.97
N ASN A 24 -21.75 -0.50 7.71
CA ASN A 24 -22.25 -1.69 7.01
C ASN A 24 -21.98 -1.72 5.49
N GLU A 25 -21.04 -0.90 4.98
CA GLU A 25 -20.81 -0.81 3.54
C GLU A 25 -19.47 -1.47 3.15
N THR A 26 -19.55 -2.34 2.14
CA THR A 26 -18.38 -2.80 1.38
C THR A 26 -18.11 -1.75 0.32
N THR A 27 -16.89 -1.24 0.29
CA THR A 27 -16.44 -0.28 -0.73
C THR A 27 -15.51 -1.00 -1.69
N THR A 28 -15.77 -0.87 -2.98
CA THR A 28 -14.86 -1.33 -4.03
C THR A 28 -13.83 -0.25 -4.28
N PHE A 29 -12.55 -0.62 -4.24
CA PHE A 29 -11.44 0.27 -4.51
C PHE A 29 -10.63 -0.23 -5.69
N GLU A 30 -10.44 0.61 -6.69
CA GLU A 30 -9.48 0.43 -7.78
C GLU A 30 -8.17 1.12 -7.38
N PHE A 31 -7.04 0.41 -7.48
CA PHE A 31 -5.71 0.94 -7.17
C PHE A 31 -4.76 0.86 -8.34
N THR A 32 -3.93 1.89 -8.45
CA THR A 32 -2.72 1.89 -9.29
C THR A 32 -1.54 2.39 -8.46
N ALA A 33 -0.59 1.51 -8.17
CA ALA A 33 0.66 1.84 -7.50
C ALA A 33 1.76 2.08 -8.53
N ARG A 34 2.55 3.14 -8.35
CA ARG A 34 3.61 3.53 -9.28
C ARG A 34 4.93 3.81 -8.58
N ALA A 35 6.01 3.58 -9.32
CA ALA A 35 7.37 4.00 -8.97
C ALA A 35 7.55 5.52 -9.10
N GLU A 36 8.70 6.03 -8.64
CA GLU A 36 9.05 7.46 -8.75
C GLU A 36 9.06 7.96 -10.20
N ASN A 37 9.51 7.11 -11.13
CA ASN A 37 9.57 7.43 -12.55
C ASN A 37 8.20 7.31 -13.26
N GLY A 38 7.12 7.04 -12.51
CA GLY A 38 5.75 6.88 -13.04
C GLY A 38 5.41 5.48 -13.57
N THR A 39 6.35 4.54 -13.56
CA THR A 39 6.12 3.14 -13.96
C THR A 39 5.07 2.51 -13.08
N VAL A 40 4.07 1.86 -13.70
CA VAL A 40 3.06 1.07 -12.97
C VAL A 40 3.72 -0.18 -12.41
N ILE A 41 3.64 -0.35 -11.09
CA ILE A 41 4.17 -1.50 -10.36
C ILE A 41 3.05 -2.51 -10.09
N TYR A 42 1.87 -2.02 -9.73
CA TYR A 42 0.76 -2.84 -9.30
C TYR A 42 -0.57 -2.18 -9.63
N GLU A 43 -1.53 -2.98 -10.08
CA GLU A 43 -2.92 -2.57 -10.31
C GLU A 43 -3.83 -3.67 -9.80
N ASP A 44 -4.87 -3.30 -9.06
CA ASP A 44 -5.85 -4.26 -8.57
C ASP A 44 -7.15 -3.60 -8.16
N THR A 45 -8.18 -4.40 -7.95
CA THR A 45 -9.49 -3.98 -7.45
C THR A 45 -9.87 -4.80 -6.24
N TRP A 46 -10.15 -4.13 -5.11
CA TRP A 46 -10.43 -4.76 -3.84
C TRP A 46 -11.78 -4.32 -3.27
N GLU A 47 -12.57 -5.30 -2.83
CA GLU A 47 -13.75 -5.05 -2.01
C GLU A 47 -13.35 -5.07 -0.53
N VAL A 48 -13.41 -3.92 0.14
CA VAL A 48 -12.99 -3.80 1.55
C VAL A 48 -14.17 -3.36 2.41
N THR A 49 -14.65 -4.28 3.23
CA THR A 49 -15.69 -4.02 4.24
C THR A 49 -15.10 -3.33 5.46
N LYS A 50 -15.85 -2.42 6.09
CA LYS A 50 -15.41 -1.76 7.32
C LYS A 50 -14.93 -2.77 8.39
N SER A 51 -13.93 -2.34 9.15
CA SER A 51 -13.27 -3.12 10.22
C SER A 51 -12.49 -4.34 9.75
N HIS A 52 -12.45 -4.59 8.43
CA HIS A 52 -11.58 -5.58 7.83
C HIS A 52 -10.42 -4.88 7.13
N SER A 53 -9.30 -5.58 7.08
CA SER A 53 -8.16 -5.16 6.29
C SER A 53 -7.95 -6.13 5.14
N PHE A 54 -7.64 -5.60 3.97
CA PHE A 54 -7.13 -6.39 2.86
C PHE A 54 -5.65 -6.12 2.69
N THR A 55 -4.82 -7.15 2.51
CA THR A 55 -3.39 -7.01 2.27
C THR A 55 -3.03 -7.65 0.94
N SER A 56 -2.29 -6.90 0.11
CA SER A 56 -1.83 -7.37 -1.19
C SER A 56 -0.86 -8.55 -1.09
N ASP A 57 -0.72 -9.26 -2.20
CA ASP A 57 0.47 -10.05 -2.46
C ASP A 57 1.73 -9.17 -2.42
N PRO A 58 2.93 -9.76 -2.22
CA PRO A 58 4.16 -8.99 -2.23
C PRO A 58 4.38 -8.31 -3.58
N ILE A 59 4.62 -7.00 -3.54
CA ILE A 59 4.92 -6.16 -4.71
C ILE A 59 6.33 -5.57 -4.59
N PRO A 60 6.94 -5.09 -5.68
CA PRO A 60 8.19 -4.31 -5.61
C PRO A 60 8.09 -3.16 -4.60
N ASP A 61 9.16 -2.93 -3.83
CA ASP A 61 9.22 -1.89 -2.79
C ASP A 61 9.39 -0.46 -3.32
N GLU A 62 9.65 -0.32 -4.62
CA GLU A 62 9.81 0.93 -5.37
C GLU A 62 8.55 1.81 -5.40
N VAL A 63 7.43 1.37 -4.79
CA VAL A 63 6.17 2.12 -4.75
C VAL A 63 6.37 3.48 -4.07
N ARG A 64 6.05 4.53 -4.83
CA ARG A 64 6.09 5.95 -4.40
C ARG A 64 4.74 6.63 -4.41
N THR A 65 3.84 6.19 -5.27
CA THR A 65 2.50 6.79 -5.34
C THR A 65 1.46 5.69 -5.48
N ILE A 66 0.31 5.90 -4.85
CA ILE A 66 -0.85 5.03 -4.95
C ILE A 66 -2.03 5.90 -5.32
N GLU A 67 -2.52 5.73 -6.53
CA GLU A 67 -3.76 6.32 -7.02
C GLU A 67 -4.90 5.39 -6.63
N TYR A 68 -6.03 5.96 -6.22
CA TYR A 68 -7.22 5.16 -5.90
C TYR A 68 -8.49 5.79 -6.45
N ARG A 69 -9.47 4.93 -6.72
CA ARG A 69 -10.84 5.30 -7.02
C ARG A 69 -11.79 4.33 -6.33
N THR A 70 -12.89 4.84 -5.80
CA THR A 70 -13.97 4.02 -5.21
C THR A 70 -15.22 4.00 -6.08
N ASP A 71 -16.02 2.97 -5.90
CA ASP A 71 -17.36 2.83 -6.49
C ASP A 71 -18.33 3.94 -6.07
N ASP A 72 -18.18 4.49 -4.86
CA ASP A 72 -18.93 5.65 -4.37
C ASP A 72 -18.53 6.98 -5.05
N GLY A 73 -17.46 6.98 -5.86
CA GLY A 73 -16.97 8.11 -6.64
C GLY A 73 -15.85 8.94 -6.00
N ALA A 74 -15.34 8.55 -4.83
CA ALA A 74 -14.14 9.16 -4.28
C ALA A 74 -12.90 8.75 -5.09
N ASN A 75 -11.91 9.62 -5.15
CA ASN A 75 -10.63 9.33 -5.78
C ASN A 75 -9.54 10.21 -5.15
N GLY A 76 -8.29 9.80 -5.33
CA GLY A 76 -7.16 10.57 -4.83
C GLY A 76 -5.83 9.90 -5.12
N VAL A 77 -4.77 10.58 -4.68
CA VAL A 77 -3.40 10.11 -4.82
C VAL A 77 -2.73 10.18 -3.45
N VAL A 78 -2.13 9.08 -3.04
CA VAL A 78 -1.38 8.95 -1.80
C VAL A 78 0.11 8.87 -2.16
N SER A 79 0.90 9.77 -1.59
CA SER A 79 2.36 9.76 -1.75
C SER A 79 3.00 8.93 -0.64
N ILE A 80 3.90 8.04 -1.03
CA ILE A 80 4.62 7.11 -0.17
C ILE A 80 6.11 7.50 -0.18
N PRO A 81 6.71 7.85 0.97
CA PRO A 81 8.07 8.37 1.04
C PRO A 81 9.16 7.38 0.59
N ALA A 82 10.32 7.96 0.29
CA ALA A 82 11.63 7.36 0.01
C ALA A 82 11.92 6.02 0.70
N GLU A 83 11.99 6.16 2.02
CA GLU A 83 12.48 5.20 2.97
C GLU A 83 11.90 5.63 4.32
N PRO A 84 11.61 4.72 5.26
CA PRO A 84 11.62 5.08 6.66
C PRO A 84 13.02 5.61 7.03
N GLU A 85 13.09 6.64 7.88
CA GLU A 85 14.36 7.25 8.33
C GLU A 85 15.33 6.25 8.99
N CYS A 86 14.85 5.04 9.29
CA CYS A 86 15.67 3.90 9.68
C CYS A 86 15.47 2.76 8.69
N PRO A 87 16.57 2.28 8.07
CA PRO A 87 16.46 1.21 7.10
C PRO A 87 15.86 -0.02 7.79
N PRO A 88 14.76 -0.61 7.26
CA PRO A 88 14.36 -1.94 7.70
C PRO A 88 15.56 -2.86 7.48
N HIS A 89 15.79 -3.79 8.40
CA HIS A 89 16.68 -4.90 8.13
C HIS A 89 16.33 -5.47 6.75
N PRO A 90 17.29 -5.85 5.90
CA PRO A 90 17.05 -6.32 4.52
C PRO A 90 16.13 -7.57 4.41
N SER A 91 15.72 -8.13 5.54
CA SER A 91 14.78 -9.23 5.68
C SER A 91 13.34 -8.80 6.04
N VAL A 92 13.04 -7.50 6.20
CA VAL A 92 11.73 -7.00 6.63
C VAL A 92 11.00 -6.35 5.46
N SER A 93 9.91 -7.00 5.02
CA SER A 93 9.02 -6.43 4.00
C SER A 93 8.43 -5.09 4.46
N ARG A 94 8.49 -4.09 3.58
CA ARG A 94 7.89 -2.77 3.81
C ARG A 94 6.37 -2.89 3.90
N LYS A 95 5.76 -2.31 4.94
CA LYS A 95 4.31 -2.30 5.12
C LYS A 95 3.76 -0.92 4.79
N ILE A 96 2.87 -0.86 3.79
CA ILE A 96 2.22 0.37 3.37
C ILE A 96 0.76 0.29 3.82
N ASP A 97 0.43 0.89 4.95
CA ASP A 97 -0.93 0.88 5.47
C ASP A 97 -1.69 2.12 4.97
N LEU A 98 -2.82 1.89 4.30
CA LEU A 98 -3.72 2.90 3.75
C LEU A 98 -5.02 2.90 4.54
N TYR A 99 -5.33 4.04 5.15
CA TYR A 99 -6.53 4.23 5.95
C TYR A 99 -7.54 5.05 5.17
N TYR A 100 -8.68 4.43 4.85
CA TYR A 100 -9.82 5.12 4.25
C TYR A 100 -10.80 5.53 5.34
N GLY A 101 -10.88 6.84 5.59
CA GLY A 101 -11.59 7.43 6.72
C GLY A 101 -12.88 8.17 6.36
N ASP A 102 -13.52 8.74 7.38
CA ASP A 102 -14.86 9.35 7.27
C ASP A 102 -14.97 10.56 6.35
N LYS A 103 -13.84 11.08 5.87
CA LYS A 103 -13.77 12.17 4.90
C LYS A 103 -13.78 11.69 3.44
N ARG A 104 -13.92 10.38 3.20
CA ARG A 104 -13.77 9.77 1.85
C ARG A 104 -12.37 10.02 1.27
N GLU A 105 -11.39 10.07 2.16
CA GLU A 105 -9.99 10.33 1.84
C GLU A 105 -9.13 9.18 2.34
N MET A 106 -8.16 8.79 1.51
CA MET A 106 -7.15 7.79 1.84
C MET A 106 -5.92 8.48 2.44
N THR A 107 -5.43 7.96 3.55
CA THR A 107 -4.20 8.45 4.20
C THR A 107 -3.21 7.32 4.38
N TYR A 108 -1.94 7.59 4.07
CA TYR A 108 -0.86 6.66 4.34
C TYR A 108 -0.38 6.79 5.78
N ARG A 109 -0.14 5.65 6.42
CA ARG A 109 0.64 5.55 7.64
C ARG A 109 1.60 4.38 7.49
N GLU A 110 2.84 4.58 7.89
CA GLU A 110 3.81 3.51 8.08
C GLU A 110 4.17 3.50 9.55
N ILE A 111 3.97 2.35 10.20
CA ILE A 111 4.49 2.15 11.55
C ILE A 111 5.98 1.88 11.37
N VAL A 112 6.78 2.94 11.41
CA VAL A 112 8.24 2.84 11.42
C VAL A 112 8.64 2.28 12.79
N PRO A 113 9.36 1.14 12.86
CA PRO A 113 9.91 0.66 14.12
C PRO A 113 10.82 1.73 14.74
N ASN A 114 10.67 1.99 16.04
CA ASN A 114 11.59 2.87 16.75
C ASN A 114 13.01 2.30 16.67
N CYS A 115 13.97 3.16 16.37
CA CYS A 115 15.36 2.76 16.14
C CYS A 115 16.11 2.84 17.47
N ASP A 116 15.77 1.94 18.40
CA ASP A 116 16.49 1.74 19.66
C ASP A 116 17.44 0.54 19.56
#